data_AF-A0A7C4J5A0-F1
#
_entry.id   AF-A0A7C4J5A0-F1
#
_cell.length_a   1.000
_cell.length_b   1.000
_cell.length_c   1.000
_cell.angle_alpha   90.00
_cell.angle_beta   90.00
_cell.angle_gamma   90.00
#
_symmetry.space_group_name_H-M   'P 1'
#
loop_
_entity.id
_entity.type
_entity.pdbx_description
1 polymer ?
#
loop_
_entity_poly.entity_id
_entity_poly.type
_entity_poly.pdbx_seq_one_letter_code
_entity_poly.pdbx_strand_id
1 'polypeptide(L)'
;GGREQQLAEFDDGVTFSWSPDAQHIAYAVNTPTSFVFERLTVIDRSGVTSTVVHRGDLMGFFWSPDSRRLAYLTGALIEPGTVGQSGGRLAAPRLVQGLRRLQLTWHVIELSTGEKTELTTFAPSEAFVYVLQYFDQFAQSIALWSPDSRYLLYTGTPLAGETGVYVIAAQDGAAPQYVGPGQFAAFAWR
;
A
#
# COMPACT_ATOMS: atom_id res chain seq x y z
N GLY A 1 -31.23 -20.85 -9.27
CA GLY A 1 -30.54 -20.15 -10.37
C GLY A 1 -30.19 -18.77 -9.89
N GLY A 2 -28.90 -18.48 -9.72
CA GLY A 2 -28.47 -17.12 -9.37
C GLY A 2 -28.58 -16.22 -10.60
N ARG A 3 -29.18 -15.05 -10.44
CA ARG A 3 -29.21 -14.01 -11.48
C ARG A 3 -27.82 -13.37 -11.53
N GLU A 4 -27.20 -13.39 -12.70
CA GLU A 4 -25.96 -12.67 -12.96
C GLU A 4 -26.20 -11.16 -12.89
N GLN A 5 -25.28 -10.43 -12.26
CA GLN A 5 -25.31 -8.98 -12.15
C GLN A 5 -23.92 -8.43 -12.47
N GLN A 6 -23.84 -7.56 -13.47
CA GLN A 6 -22.63 -6.83 -13.80
C GLN A 6 -22.49 -5.64 -12.83
N LEU A 7 -21.30 -5.51 -12.23
CA LEU A 7 -21.00 -4.46 -11.24
C LEU A 7 -19.99 -3.42 -11.75
N ALA A 8 -19.10 -3.83 -12.66
CA ALA A 8 -18.13 -2.97 -13.32
C ALA A 8 -17.67 -3.59 -14.66
N GLU A 9 -17.13 -2.77 -15.55
CA GLU A 9 -16.55 -3.16 -16.85
C GLU A 9 -15.15 -2.55 -16.99
N PHE A 10 -14.24 -3.29 -17.63
CA PHE A 10 -12.83 -2.94 -17.76
C PHE A 10 -12.31 -3.32 -19.14
N ASP A 11 -11.61 -2.38 -19.78
CA ASP A 11 -10.92 -2.61 -21.05
C ASP A 11 -9.44 -3.01 -20.85
N ASP A 12 -8.93 -2.84 -19.62
CA ASP A 12 -7.52 -2.97 -19.23
C ASP A 12 -7.32 -4.04 -18.13
N GLY A 13 -6.08 -4.15 -17.62
CA GLY A 13 -5.76 -5.00 -16.48
C GLY A 13 -6.54 -4.58 -15.23
N VAL A 14 -7.11 -5.56 -14.53
CA VAL A 14 -7.85 -5.36 -13.29
C VAL A 14 -7.47 -6.39 -12.25
N THR A 15 -7.40 -5.94 -11.01
CA THR A 15 -7.38 -6.80 -9.83
C THR A 15 -8.45 -6.34 -8.87
N PHE A 16 -9.06 -7.28 -8.15
CA PHE A 16 -10.16 -7.00 -7.24
C PHE A 16 -10.15 -7.93 -6.03
N SER A 17 -10.76 -7.47 -4.95
CA SER A 17 -10.95 -8.27 -3.74
C SER A 17 -12.25 -7.88 -3.03
N TRP A 18 -12.97 -8.88 -2.54
CA TRP A 18 -14.13 -8.69 -1.68
C TRP A 18 -13.69 -8.27 -0.28
N SER A 19 -14.48 -7.40 0.36
CA SER A 19 -14.39 -7.21 1.81
C SER A 19 -14.71 -8.52 2.53
N PRO A 20 -14.15 -8.76 3.74
CA PRO A 20 -14.41 -9.99 4.50
C PRO A 20 -15.89 -10.29 4.77
N ASP A 21 -16.73 -9.27 4.93
CA ASP A 21 -18.19 -9.37 5.09
C ASP A 21 -18.97 -9.54 3.77
N ALA A 22 -18.26 -9.58 2.64
CA ALA A 22 -18.78 -9.67 1.28
C ALA A 22 -19.79 -8.56 0.91
N GLN A 23 -19.71 -7.39 1.56
CA GLN A 23 -20.58 -6.24 1.24
C GLN A 23 -19.97 -5.26 0.23
N HIS A 24 -18.64 -5.29 0.05
CA HIS A 24 -17.93 -4.38 -0.83
C HIS A 24 -16.94 -5.13 -1.71
N ILE A 25 -16.64 -4.54 -2.86
CA ILE A 25 -15.55 -4.97 -3.74
C ILE A 25 -14.62 -3.78 -3.93
N ALA A 26 -13.35 -3.96 -3.62
CA ALA A 26 -12.30 -3.04 -4.03
C ALA A 26 -11.69 -3.56 -5.33
N TYR A 27 -11.48 -2.68 -6.29
CA TYR A 27 -10.76 -3.02 -7.51
C TYR A 27 -9.80 -1.91 -7.92
N ALA A 28 -8.69 -2.32 -8.51
CA ALA A 28 -7.71 -1.43 -9.08
C ALA A 28 -7.47 -1.77 -10.55
N VAL A 29 -7.29 -0.73 -11.37
CA VAL A 29 -7.04 -0.86 -12.81
C VAL A 29 -5.65 -0.35 -13.17
N ASN A 30 -4.99 -1.05 -14.09
CA ASN A 30 -3.70 -0.66 -14.63
C ASN A 30 -3.67 -0.88 -16.14
N THR A 31 -2.83 -0.13 -16.83
CA THR A 31 -2.44 -0.51 -18.19
C THR A 31 -1.65 -1.82 -18.15
N PRO A 32 -1.81 -2.74 -19.14
CA PRO A 32 -1.21 -4.08 -19.10
C PRO A 32 0.31 -4.14 -18.95
N THR A 33 1.01 -3.04 -19.23
CA THR A 33 2.48 -2.94 -19.16
C THR A 33 2.98 -2.28 -17.86
N SER A 34 2.08 -1.84 -16.98
CA SER A 34 2.41 -1.12 -15.75
C SER A 34 2.34 -2.03 -14.52
N PHE A 35 3.35 -1.96 -13.65
CA PHE A 35 3.34 -2.55 -12.31
C PHE A 35 2.56 -1.71 -11.28
N VAL A 36 2.11 -0.52 -11.68
CA VAL A 36 1.42 0.45 -10.83
C VAL A 36 -0.01 0.59 -11.34
N PHE A 37 -0.97 0.59 -10.43
CA PHE A 37 -2.38 0.83 -10.77
C PHE A 37 -2.66 2.32 -10.79
N GLU A 38 -3.54 2.73 -11.68
CA GLU A 38 -3.84 4.14 -11.93
C GLU A 38 -5.03 4.62 -11.10
N ARG A 39 -5.85 3.68 -10.61
CA ARG A 39 -7.06 4.00 -9.87
C ARG A 39 -7.51 2.86 -8.98
N LEU A 40 -7.84 3.17 -7.73
CA LEU A 40 -8.50 2.29 -6.77
C LEU A 40 -9.95 2.75 -6.57
N THR A 41 -10.89 1.83 -6.70
CA THR A 41 -12.33 2.07 -6.53
C THR A 41 -12.92 1.05 -5.59
N VAL A 42 -13.86 1.49 -4.73
CA VAL A 42 -14.69 0.61 -3.91
C VAL A 42 -16.13 0.73 -4.38
N ILE A 43 -16.75 -0.40 -4.61
CA ILE A 43 -18.18 -0.51 -4.93
C ILE A 43 -18.89 -1.34 -3.88
N ASP A 44 -20.15 -1.02 -3.62
CA ASP A 44 -21.00 -1.87 -2.82
C ASP A 44 -21.47 -3.10 -3.62
N ARG A 45 -21.89 -4.15 -2.91
CA ARG A 45 -22.37 -5.40 -3.53
C ARG A 45 -23.55 -5.19 -4.47
N SER A 46 -24.37 -4.15 -4.24
CA SER A 46 -25.51 -3.83 -5.10
C SER A 46 -25.10 -3.14 -6.41
N GLY A 47 -23.88 -2.59 -6.47
CA GLY A 47 -23.36 -1.80 -7.58
C GLY A 47 -23.92 -0.38 -7.66
N VAL A 48 -24.73 0.04 -6.68
CA VAL A 48 -25.37 1.37 -6.65
C VAL A 48 -24.39 2.42 -6.16
N THR A 49 -23.55 2.09 -5.19
CA THR A 49 -22.57 3.01 -4.60
C THR A 49 -21.19 2.69 -5.13
N SER A 50 -20.54 3.69 -5.72
CA SER A 50 -19.17 3.60 -6.23
C SER A 50 -18.36 4.80 -5.78
N THR A 51 -17.22 4.54 -5.15
CA THR A 51 -16.32 5.57 -4.62
C THR A 51 -14.92 5.36 -5.14
N VAL A 52 -14.37 6.39 -5.79
CA VAL A 52 -12.95 6.40 -6.17
C VAL A 52 -12.11 6.74 -4.94
N VAL A 53 -11.39 5.74 -4.43
CA VAL A 53 -10.54 5.86 -3.24
C VAL A 53 -9.24 6.58 -3.59
N HIS A 54 -8.61 6.24 -4.70
CA HIS A 54 -7.33 6.84 -5.10
C HIS A 54 -7.18 6.91 -6.62
N ARG A 55 -6.41 7.89 -7.10
CA ARG A 55 -5.96 8.02 -8.49
C ARG A 55 -4.46 8.31 -8.49
N GLY A 56 -3.71 7.66 -9.36
CA GLY A 56 -2.26 7.75 -9.42
C GLY A 56 -1.58 6.53 -8.81
N ASP A 57 -0.31 6.70 -8.44
CA ASP A 57 0.68 5.64 -8.27
C ASP A 57 0.39 4.63 -7.15
N LEU A 58 -0.58 3.73 -7.37
CA LEU A 58 -1.00 2.70 -6.42
C LEU A 58 -0.18 1.43 -6.57
N MET A 59 0.32 0.92 -5.45
CA MET A 59 1.13 -0.31 -5.37
C MET A 59 0.34 -1.52 -4.86
N GLY A 60 -0.79 -1.31 -4.18
CA GLY A 60 -1.64 -2.38 -3.66
C GLY A 60 -2.65 -1.90 -2.63
N PHE A 61 -3.61 -2.75 -2.29
CA PHE A 61 -4.67 -2.47 -1.31
C PHE A 61 -5.04 -3.73 -0.50
N PHE A 62 -5.50 -3.52 0.74
CA PHE A 62 -5.78 -4.59 1.70
C PHE A 62 -6.96 -4.22 2.61
N TRP A 63 -8.00 -5.06 2.61
CA TRP A 63 -9.15 -4.90 3.49
C TRP A 63 -8.78 -5.11 4.96
N SER A 64 -9.33 -4.28 5.84
CA SER A 64 -9.30 -4.57 7.27
C SER A 64 -10.14 -5.81 7.58
N PRO A 65 -9.74 -6.64 8.56
CA PRO A 65 -10.49 -7.82 8.95
C PRO A 65 -11.96 -7.52 9.35
N ASP A 66 -12.20 -6.35 9.96
CA ASP A 66 -13.53 -5.87 10.35
C ASP A 66 -14.38 -5.32 9.18
N SER A 67 -13.87 -5.33 7.95
CA SER A 67 -14.51 -4.81 6.71
C SER A 67 -14.82 -3.32 6.68
N ARG A 68 -14.39 -2.54 7.68
CA ARG A 68 -14.71 -1.10 7.77
C ARG A 68 -13.74 -0.22 7.00
N ARG A 69 -12.52 -0.70 6.79
CA ARG A 69 -11.41 0.10 6.28
C ARG A 69 -10.72 -0.59 5.13
N LEU A 70 -10.15 0.24 4.27
CA LEU A 70 -9.26 -0.21 3.22
C LEU A 70 -7.91 0.47 3.39
N ALA A 71 -6.86 -0.32 3.61
CA ALA A 71 -5.50 0.18 3.55
C ALA A 71 -5.01 0.14 2.10
N TYR A 72 -4.22 1.13 1.69
CA TYR A 72 -3.60 1.14 0.37
C TYR A 72 -2.22 1.77 0.42
N LEU A 73 -1.35 1.35 -0.52
CA LEU A 73 0.02 1.84 -0.63
C LEU A 73 0.16 2.67 -1.90
N THR A 74 0.73 3.86 -1.76
CA THR A 74 1.16 4.68 -2.91
C THR A 74 2.68 4.63 -3.02
N GLY A 75 3.21 4.63 -4.25
CA GLY A 75 4.64 4.59 -4.53
C GLY A 75 5.18 5.89 -5.10
N ALA A 76 6.39 6.27 -4.72
CA ALA A 76 7.14 7.36 -5.35
C ALA A 76 8.59 6.93 -5.59
N LEU A 77 9.11 7.18 -6.80
CA LEU A 77 10.53 7.01 -7.07
C LEU A 77 11.27 8.31 -6.74
N ILE A 78 12.03 8.30 -5.65
CA ILE A 78 12.80 9.47 -5.24
C ILE A 78 14.24 9.35 -5.73
N GLU A 79 14.71 10.40 -6.41
CA GLU A 79 16.12 10.56 -6.74
C GLU A 79 16.88 11.05 -5.50
N PRO A 80 18.03 10.45 -5.14
CA PRO A 80 18.85 10.97 -4.06
C PRO A 80 19.29 12.41 -4.40
N GLY A 81 18.69 13.39 -3.72
CA GLY A 81 19.09 14.79 -3.86
C GLY A 81 20.55 14.99 -3.43
N THR A 82 21.31 15.72 -4.23
CA THR A 82 22.67 16.16 -3.90
C THR A 82 22.60 17.06 -2.66
N VAL A 83 23.09 16.58 -1.51
CA VAL A 83 23.26 17.43 -0.32
C VAL A 83 24.15 18.62 -0.69
N GLY A 84 23.71 19.82 -0.35
CA GLY A 84 24.24 21.10 -0.81
C GLY A 84 25.76 21.20 -0.80
N GLN A 85 26.32 21.61 -1.95
CA GLN A 85 27.71 22.03 -2.06
C GLN A 85 27.92 23.32 -1.26
N SER A 86 28.73 23.25 -0.22
CA SER A 86 29.44 24.41 0.32
C SER A 86 30.84 23.99 0.71
N GLY A 87 31.80 24.30 -0.18
CA GLY A 87 33.21 24.45 0.15
C GLY A 87 34.14 23.32 -0.32
N GLY A 88 34.94 23.61 -1.35
CA GLY A 88 36.28 23.03 -1.45
C GLY A 88 36.53 22.05 -2.60
N ARG A 89 36.95 22.62 -3.74
CA ARG A 89 37.84 22.10 -4.78
C ARG A 89 38.30 20.62 -4.69
N LEU A 90 38.00 19.89 -5.77
CA LEU A 90 38.49 18.56 -6.22
C LEU A 90 37.80 17.32 -5.59
N ALA A 91 36.66 16.96 -6.16
CA ALA A 91 36.35 15.55 -6.42
C ALA A 91 35.63 15.48 -7.78
N ALA A 92 36.08 14.58 -8.66
CA ALA A 92 35.37 14.31 -9.91
C ALA A 92 33.88 14.07 -9.60
N PRO A 93 32.93 14.53 -10.45
CA PRO A 93 31.57 14.07 -10.32
C PRO A 93 31.61 12.57 -10.58
N ARG A 94 31.66 11.76 -9.52
CA ARG A 94 31.22 10.39 -9.61
C ARG A 94 29.75 10.51 -9.99
N LEU A 95 29.48 10.29 -11.27
CA LEU A 95 28.20 9.83 -11.76
C LEU A 95 27.88 8.54 -11.00
N VAL A 96 27.45 8.67 -9.74
CA VAL A 96 26.56 7.68 -9.17
C VAL A 96 25.27 7.97 -9.91
N GLN A 97 24.98 7.20 -10.96
CA GLN A 97 23.61 7.08 -11.45
C GLN A 97 22.77 6.81 -10.21
N GLY A 98 22.03 7.84 -9.76
CA GLY A 98 21.29 7.80 -8.52
C GLY A 98 20.28 6.67 -8.63
N LEU A 99 20.49 5.59 -7.89
CA LEU A 99 19.48 4.55 -7.76
C LEU A 99 18.24 5.25 -7.21
N ARG A 100 17.22 5.42 -8.06
CA ARG A 100 15.89 5.86 -7.64
C ARG A 100 15.47 4.92 -6.52
N ARG A 101 15.21 5.47 -5.34
CA ARG A 101 14.72 4.68 -4.22
C ARG A 101 13.21 4.75 -4.23
N LEU A 102 12.57 3.59 -4.34
CA LEU A 102 11.14 3.47 -4.12
C LEU A 102 10.85 3.86 -2.67
N GLN A 103 9.98 4.83 -2.49
CA GLN A 103 9.32 5.09 -1.22
C GLN A 103 7.87 4.68 -1.35
N LEU A 104 7.36 4.07 -0.29
CA LEU A 104 5.97 3.71 -0.15
C LEU A 104 5.34 4.51 0.98
N THR A 105 4.10 4.92 0.80
CA THR A 105 3.30 5.55 1.84
C THR A 105 2.05 4.72 2.12
N TRP A 106 1.85 4.36 3.38
CA TRP A 106 0.60 3.74 3.84
C TRP A 106 -0.49 4.79 3.98
N HIS A 107 -1.66 4.47 3.45
CA HIS A 107 -2.89 5.21 3.64
C HIS A 107 -3.99 4.27 4.12
N VAL A 108 -4.95 4.81 4.86
CA VAL A 108 -6.18 4.10 5.26
C VAL A 108 -7.37 4.98 4.96
N ILE A 109 -8.43 4.39 4.39
CA ILE A 109 -9.74 5.01 4.27
C ILE A 109 -10.76 4.29 5.17
N GLU A 110 -11.54 5.06 5.93
CA GLU A 110 -12.74 4.60 6.62
C GLU A 110 -13.93 4.67 5.66
N LEU A 111 -14.56 3.53 5.35
CA LEU A 111 -15.59 3.48 4.32
C LEU A 111 -16.86 4.26 4.69
N SER A 112 -17.21 4.26 5.97
CA SER A 112 -18.45 4.88 6.45
C SER A 112 -18.44 6.41 6.34
N THR A 113 -17.27 7.03 6.48
CA THR A 113 -17.08 8.49 6.45
C THR A 113 -16.39 8.98 5.18
N GLY A 114 -15.65 8.10 4.49
CA GLY A 114 -14.74 8.46 3.39
C GLY A 114 -13.47 9.16 3.88
N GLU A 115 -13.23 9.22 5.19
CA GLU A 115 -12.05 9.85 5.78
C GLU A 115 -10.79 9.08 5.41
N LYS A 116 -9.76 9.79 4.94
CA LYS A 116 -8.47 9.23 4.55
C LYS A 116 -7.39 9.72 5.49
N THR A 117 -6.59 8.79 5.99
CA THR A 117 -5.43 9.06 6.84
C THR A 117 -4.17 8.57 6.13
N GLU A 118 -3.20 9.47 5.95
CA GLU A 118 -1.83 9.10 5.61
C GLU A 118 -1.08 8.71 6.89
N LEU A 119 -0.42 7.55 6.90
CA LEU A 119 0.15 6.98 8.12
C LEU A 119 1.68 7.15 8.21
N THR A 120 2.41 6.63 7.23
CA THR A 120 3.89 6.65 7.26
C THR A 120 4.48 6.42 5.88
N THR A 121 5.65 7.01 5.64
CA THR A 121 6.47 6.81 4.44
C THR A 121 7.76 6.07 4.79
N PHE A 122 8.10 5.07 3.99
CA PHE A 122 9.26 4.22 4.20
C PHE A 122 9.84 3.72 2.87
N ALA A 123 11.14 3.41 2.86
CA ALA A 123 11.74 2.61 1.80
C ALA A 123 11.49 1.12 2.12
N PRO A 124 10.75 0.37 1.29
CA PRO A 124 10.41 -1.02 1.59
C PRO A 124 11.66 -1.91 1.55
N SER A 125 11.63 -3.00 2.31
CA SER A 125 12.60 -4.09 2.10
C SER A 125 12.36 -4.77 0.75
N GLU A 126 13.37 -5.49 0.24
CA GLU A 126 13.21 -6.27 -1.00
C GLU A 126 12.09 -7.31 -0.86
N ALA A 127 12.02 -8.00 0.28
CA ALA A 127 10.96 -8.98 0.55
C ALA A 127 9.56 -8.34 0.58
N PHE A 128 9.43 -7.10 1.06
CA PHE A 128 8.15 -6.39 1.03
C PHE A 128 7.75 -6.00 -0.39
N VAL A 129 8.70 -5.59 -1.24
CA VAL A 129 8.43 -5.33 -2.66
C VAL A 129 7.91 -6.59 -3.37
N TYR A 130 8.48 -7.76 -3.08
CA TYR A 130 7.98 -9.03 -3.63
C TYR A 130 6.53 -9.33 -3.23
N VAL A 131 6.13 -9.00 -1.99
CA VAL A 131 4.73 -9.12 -1.57
C VAL A 131 3.82 -8.24 -2.43
N LEU A 132 4.25 -7.02 -2.75
CA LEU A 132 3.43 -6.07 -3.51
C LEU A 132 3.33 -6.42 -4.99
N GLN A 133 4.42 -6.93 -5.58
CA GLN A 133 4.43 -7.35 -6.99
C GLN A 133 3.36 -8.40 -7.31
N TYR A 134 3.02 -9.24 -6.34
CA TYR A 134 2.00 -10.28 -6.45
C TYR A 134 0.91 -10.10 -5.38
N PHE A 135 0.59 -8.85 -5.03
CA PHE A 135 -0.34 -8.59 -3.93
C PHE A 135 -1.74 -9.14 -4.20
N ASP A 136 -2.16 -9.21 -5.45
CA ASP A 136 -3.43 -9.79 -5.86
C ASP A 136 -3.52 -11.31 -5.56
N GLN A 137 -2.38 -12.00 -5.58
CA GLN A 137 -2.25 -13.40 -5.15
C GLN A 137 -2.03 -13.51 -3.64
N PHE A 138 -1.30 -12.58 -3.03
CA PHE A 138 -0.90 -12.63 -1.62
C PHE A 138 -1.86 -11.95 -0.64
N ALA A 139 -2.75 -11.07 -1.08
CA ALA A 139 -3.68 -10.36 -0.19
C ALA A 139 -4.57 -11.32 0.60
N GLN A 140 -4.74 -12.56 0.12
CA GLN A 140 -5.46 -13.62 0.82
C GLN A 140 -4.58 -14.45 1.79
N SER A 141 -3.26 -14.46 1.62
CA SER A 141 -2.34 -15.35 2.34
C SER A 141 -1.34 -14.63 3.26
N ILE A 142 -1.14 -13.32 3.08
CA ILE A 142 -0.24 -12.49 3.89
C ILE A 142 -1.06 -11.45 4.65
N ALA A 143 -1.12 -11.61 5.98
CA ALA A 143 -1.83 -10.69 6.86
C ALA A 143 -0.97 -9.48 7.21
N LEU A 144 -1.15 -8.39 6.47
CA LEU A 144 -0.54 -7.08 6.79
C LEU A 144 -1.36 -6.29 7.82
N TRP A 145 -2.65 -6.60 7.95
CA TRP A 145 -3.50 -6.12 9.04
C TRP A 145 -3.35 -7.01 10.27
N SER A 146 -3.36 -6.40 11.46
CA SER A 146 -3.56 -7.16 12.69
C SER A 146 -4.96 -7.76 12.72
N PRO A 147 -5.17 -8.95 13.33
CA PRO A 147 -6.47 -9.63 13.35
C PRO A 147 -7.60 -8.80 13.97
N ASP A 148 -7.26 -7.89 14.89
CA ASP A 148 -8.19 -6.96 15.54
C ASP A 148 -8.41 -5.66 14.76
N SER A 149 -7.90 -5.56 13.52
CA SER A 149 -8.03 -4.40 12.64
C SER A 149 -7.45 -3.10 13.20
N ARG A 150 -6.50 -3.16 14.14
CA ARG A 150 -5.91 -1.97 14.77
C ARG A 150 -4.58 -1.53 14.19
N TYR A 151 -3.81 -2.43 13.58
CA TYR A 151 -2.45 -2.15 13.14
C TYR A 151 -2.21 -2.62 11.70
N LEU A 152 -1.33 -1.90 11.03
CA LEU A 152 -0.72 -2.29 9.77
C LEU A 152 0.76 -2.60 9.98
N LEU A 153 1.23 -3.59 9.26
CA LEU A 153 2.61 -4.05 9.23
C LEU A 153 3.35 -3.51 8.00
N TYR A 154 4.59 -3.11 8.18
CA TYR A 154 5.52 -2.94 7.06
C TYR A 154 6.93 -3.37 7.44
N THR A 155 7.72 -3.73 6.45
CA THR A 155 9.16 -3.99 6.61
C THR A 155 9.96 -3.10 5.67
N GLY A 156 11.00 -2.47 6.21
CA GLY A 156 11.77 -1.46 5.50
C GLY A 156 12.42 -0.45 6.41
N THR A 157 12.79 0.69 5.83
CA THR A 157 13.47 1.80 6.50
C THR A 157 12.56 3.02 6.50
N PRO A 158 12.08 3.50 7.65
CA PRO A 158 11.32 4.77 7.71
C PRO A 158 12.22 5.96 7.38
N LEU A 159 11.61 7.15 7.20
CA LEU A 159 12.36 8.39 6.97
C LEU A 159 13.37 8.71 8.09
N ALA A 160 13.00 8.40 9.33
CA ALA A 160 13.86 8.50 10.51
C ALA A 160 13.74 7.22 11.33
N GLY A 161 14.81 6.42 11.35
CA GLY A 161 14.86 5.15 12.07
C GLY A 161 15.72 4.11 11.37
N GLU A 162 15.76 2.90 11.94
CA GLU A 162 16.56 1.80 11.42
C GLU A 162 15.74 0.90 10.47
N THR A 163 16.43 0.12 9.65
CA THR A 163 15.78 -0.90 8.83
C THR A 163 15.25 -2.04 9.70
N GLY A 164 13.98 -2.42 9.52
CA GLY A 164 13.45 -3.64 10.12
C GLY A 164 11.94 -3.77 9.99
N VAL A 165 11.33 -4.39 11.00
CA VAL A 165 9.90 -4.67 11.06
C VAL A 165 9.21 -3.62 11.93
N TYR A 166 8.11 -3.07 11.41
CA TYR A 166 7.34 -2.02 12.07
C TYR A 166 5.85 -2.31 12.03
N VAL A 167 5.16 -1.92 13.10
CA VAL A 167 3.69 -1.83 13.12
C VAL A 167 3.28 -0.38 13.33
N ILE A 168 2.18 0.04 12.70
CA ILE A 168 1.61 1.37 12.87
C ILE A 168 0.11 1.24 13.14
N ALA A 169 -0.42 2.10 14.03
CA ALA A 169 -1.85 2.15 14.26
C ALA A 169 -2.55 2.58 12.96
N ALA A 170 -3.61 1.85 12.58
CA ALA A 170 -4.40 2.16 11.40
C ALA A 170 -5.32 3.38 11.58
N GLN A 171 -5.29 3.98 12.77
CA GLN A 171 -6.04 5.18 13.16
C GLN A 171 -5.11 6.13 13.93
N ASP A 172 -5.52 7.38 14.00
CA ASP A 172 -4.96 8.42 14.89
C ASP A 172 -3.53 8.88 14.55
N GLY A 173 -2.93 8.39 13.45
CA GLY A 173 -1.63 8.86 12.95
C GLY A 173 -0.46 8.67 13.93
N ALA A 174 -0.57 7.70 14.85
CA ALA A 174 0.46 7.43 15.83
C ALA A 174 1.78 7.02 15.16
N ALA A 175 2.90 7.36 15.80
CA ALA A 175 4.23 7.00 15.28
C ALA A 175 4.39 5.48 15.10
N PRO A 176 5.03 5.01 14.02
CA PRO A 176 5.35 3.61 13.86
C PRO A 176 6.17 3.05 15.03
N GLN A 177 5.84 1.83 15.43
CA GLN A 177 6.54 1.10 16.49
C GLN A 177 7.50 0.08 15.86
N TYR A 178 8.76 0.15 16.26
CA TYR A 178 9.77 -0.84 15.87
C TYR A 178 9.55 -2.15 16.62
N VAL A 179 9.36 -3.23 15.87
CA VAL A 179 9.17 -4.58 16.43
C VAL A 179 10.52 -5.30 16.59
N GLY A 180 11.43 -5.10 15.65
CA GLY A 180 12.75 -5.72 15.65
C GLY A 180 13.37 -5.83 14.26
N PRO A 181 14.59 -6.38 14.17
CA PRO A 181 15.27 -6.55 12.90
C PRO A 181 14.56 -7.60 12.04
N GLY A 182 14.52 -7.40 10.73
CA GLY A 182 13.93 -8.35 9.79
C GLY A 182 13.67 -7.74 8.42
N GLN A 183 13.50 -8.59 7.41
CA GLN A 183 13.16 -8.17 6.04
C GLN A 183 11.70 -8.49 5.69
N PHE A 184 11.07 -9.43 6.39
CA PHE A 184 9.69 -9.85 6.17
C PHE A 184 9.03 -10.18 7.50
N ALA A 185 7.73 -9.90 7.59
CA ALA A 185 6.86 -10.34 8.67
C ALA A 185 5.43 -10.40 8.14
N ALA A 186 4.58 -11.12 8.86
CA ALA A 186 3.12 -11.12 8.70
C ALA A 186 2.48 -11.32 10.07
N PHE A 187 1.27 -10.84 10.27
CA PHE A 187 0.47 -11.25 11.41
C PHE A 187 0.03 -12.71 11.27
N ALA A 188 -0.17 -13.38 12.40
CA ALA A 188 -0.76 -14.71 12.45
C ALA A 188 -2.22 -14.60 12.88
N TRP A 189 -3.10 -15.34 12.20
CA TRP A 189 -4.48 -15.52 12.62
C TRP A 189 -4.54 -16.58 13.73
N ARG A 190 -5.36 -16.33 14.75
CA ARG A 190 -5.73 -17.31 15.77
C ARG A 190 -7.23 -17.54 15.73
#